data_AF-A0AB39KJY2-F1
#
_entry.id   AF-A0AB39KJY2-F1
#
_cell.length_a   1.000
_cell.length_b   1.000
_cell.length_c   1.000
_cell.angle_alpha   90.00
_cell.angle_beta   90.00
_cell.angle_gamma   90.00
#
_symmetry.space_group_name_H-M   'P 1'
#
loop_
_entity.id
_entity.type
_entity.pdbx_description
1 polymer ?
#
loop_
_entity_poly.entity_id
_entity_poly.type
_entity_poly.pdbx_seq_one_letter_code
_entity_poly.pdbx_strand_id
1 'polypeptide(L)' 'MAQKLRNKALSQFNCIRFEACNENGFEIALSYWHSMEDIKCWQQDAEHQVAQRLGKEKWYRDFTVEICTVERAYSNQNSL' A
#
# COMPACT_ATOMS: atom_id res chain seq x y z
N MET A 1 2.53 13.19 3.47
CA MET A 1 1.72 12.67 2.34
C MET A 1 1.35 11.20 2.55
N ALA A 2 2.31 10.31 2.79
CA ALA A 2 2.08 8.87 2.98
C ALA A 2 0.99 8.53 4.02
N GLN A 3 1.05 9.13 5.22
CA GLN A 3 0.04 8.89 6.27
C GLN A 3 -1.40 9.24 5.82
N LYS A 4 -1.57 10.32 5.04
CA LYS A 4 -2.88 10.74 4.53
C LYS A 4 -3.44 9.71 3.54
N LEU A 5 -2.62 9.26 2.60
CA LEU A 5 -3.03 8.26 1.59
C LEU A 5 -3.33 6.93 2.24
N ARG A 6 -2.54 6.51 3.25
CA ARG A 6 -2.82 5.33 4.06
C ARG A 6 -4.20 5.41 4.71
N ASN A 7 -4.49 6.50 5.40
CA ASN A 7 -5.78 6.68 6.07
C ASN A 7 -6.93 6.70 5.04
N LYS A 8 -6.71 7.30 3.88
CA LYS A 8 -7.71 7.34 2.79
C LYS A 8 -8.00 5.94 2.25
N ALA A 9 -6.97 5.16 1.95
CA ALA A 9 -7.12 3.78 1.49
C ALA A 9 -7.93 2.94 2.50
N LEU A 10 -7.59 3.02 3.79
CA LEU A 10 -8.25 2.28 4.87
C LEU A 10 -9.71 2.71 5.09
N SER A 11 -10.02 4.00 4.97
CA SER A 11 -11.35 4.51 5.30
C SER A 11 -12.33 4.60 4.13
N GLN A 12 -11.84 4.72 2.89
CA GLN A 12 -12.69 5.03 1.73
C GLN A 12 -12.62 3.98 0.61
N PHE A 13 -11.61 3.10 0.60
CA PHE A 13 -11.36 2.17 -0.51
C PHE A 13 -11.33 0.71 -0.06
N ASN A 14 -11.89 0.40 1.11
CA ASN A 14 -11.96 -0.98 1.64
C ASN A 14 -10.58 -1.66 1.80
N CYS A 15 -9.51 -0.89 1.98
CA CYS A 15 -8.23 -1.45 2.37
C CYS A 15 -8.35 -2.01 3.78
N ILE A 16 -8.01 -3.29 3.94
CA ILE A 16 -8.15 -4.05 5.20
C ILE A 16 -7.04 -3.64 6.17
N ARG A 17 -5.83 -3.55 5.65
CA ARG A 17 -4.61 -3.35 6.43
C ARG A 17 -3.55 -2.71 5.56
N PHE A 18 -2.74 -1.87 6.20
CA PHE A 18 -1.58 -1.26 5.57
C PHE A 18 -0.39 -1.35 6.51
N GLU A 19 0.71 -1.92 6.02
CA GLU A 19 1.96 -2.12 6.73
C GLU A 19 3.08 -1.46 5.92
N ALA A 20 4.02 -0.81 6.58
CA ALA A 20 5.19 -0.25 5.92
C ALA A 20 6.42 -0.46 6.78
N CYS A 21 7.53 -0.81 6.15
CA CYS A 21 8.84 -0.88 6.79
C CYS A 21 9.87 -0.14 5.93
N ASN A 22 10.86 0.44 6.61
CA ASN A 22 12.01 1.05 5.98
C ASN A 22 13.26 0.48 6.63
N GLU A 23 14.17 -0.04 5.82
CA GLU A 23 15.46 -0.54 6.29
C GLU A 23 16.56 -0.14 5.31
N ASN A 24 17.61 0.51 5.81
CA ASN A 24 18.79 0.90 5.03
C ASN A 24 18.46 1.69 3.75
N GLY A 25 17.42 2.52 3.78
CA GLY A 25 16.99 3.32 2.63
C GLY A 25 16.14 2.57 1.60
N PHE A 26 15.79 1.31 1.88
CA PHE A 26 14.79 0.56 1.14
C PHE A 26 13.45 0.60 1.87
N GLU A 27 12.37 0.92 1.16
CA GLU A 27 11.03 1.03 1.73
C GLU A 27 10.09 0.02 1.06
N ILE A 28 9.36 -0.74 1.86
CA ILE A 28 8.27 -1.59 1.41
C ILE A 28 6.97 -1.08 2.03
N ALA A 29 5.93 -0.96 1.21
CA ALA A 29 4.57 -0.71 1.64
C ALA A 29 3.66 -1.85 1.15
N LEU A 30 3.01 -2.53 2.08
CA LEU A 30 2.04 -3.59 1.83
C LEU A 30 0.64 -3.09 2.16
N SER A 31 -0.29 -3.31 1.24
CA SER A 31 -1.71 -3.02 1.43
C SER A 31 -2.53 -4.26 1.09
N TYR A 32 -3.45 -4.62 1.98
CA TYR A 32 -4.28 -5.80 1.88
C TYR A 32 -5.70 -5.39 1.52
N TRP A 33 -6.31 -6.07 0.56
CA TRP A 33 -7.58 -5.68 -0.04
C TRP A 33 -8.53 -6.86 -0.12
N HIS A 34 -9.83 -6.58 -0.11
CA HIS A 34 -10.86 -7.62 -0.25
C HIS A 34 -10.96 -8.15 -1.67
N SER A 35 -10.74 -7.30 -2.68
CA SER A 35 -10.93 -7.64 -4.08
C SER A 35 -9.98 -6.89 -5.01
N MET A 36 -9.88 -7.40 -6.24
CA MET A 36 -9.19 -6.70 -7.32
C MET A 36 -9.92 -5.42 -7.74
N GLU A 37 -11.25 -5.38 -7.61
CA GLU A 37 -12.03 -4.16 -7.85
C GLU A 37 -11.65 -3.03 -6.88
N ASP A 38 -11.50 -3.30 -5.59
CA ASP A 38 -11.09 -2.29 -4.59
C ASP A 38 -9.71 -1.72 -4.92
N ILE A 39 -8.77 -2.58 -5.32
CA ILE A 39 -7.43 -2.18 -5.77
C ILE A 39 -7.52 -1.26 -6.99
N LYS A 40 -8.36 -1.60 -7.98
CA LYS A 40 -8.56 -0.78 -9.18
C LYS A 40 -9.17 0.58 -8.85
N CYS A 41 -10.18 0.61 -7.97
CA CYS A 41 -10.77 1.86 -7.50
C CYS A 41 -9.72 2.74 -6.80
N TRP A 42 -8.87 2.16 -5.95
CA TRP A 42 -7.79 2.89 -5.31
C TRP A 42 -6.72 3.39 -6.31
N GLN A 43 -6.38 2.60 -7.31
CA GLN A 43 -5.45 3.01 -8.38
C GLN A 43 -5.98 4.22 -9.18
N GLN A 44 -7.29 4.37 -9.28
CA GLN A 44 -7.94 5.46 -10.00
C GLN A 44 -8.10 6.74 -9.16
N ASP A 45 -7.81 6.70 -7.86
CA ASP A 45 -7.91 7.88 -7.01
C ASP A 45 -6.94 8.99 -7.42
N ALA A 46 -7.46 10.20 -7.60
CA ALA A 46 -6.67 11.33 -8.11
C ALA A 46 -5.51 11.72 -7.19
N GLU A 47 -5.72 11.71 -5.86
CA GLU A 47 -4.66 12.06 -4.91
C GLU A 47 -3.56 10.99 -4.89
N HIS A 48 -3.96 9.71 -4.98
CA HIS A 48 -3.03 8.60 -5.10
C HIS A 48 -2.21 8.68 -6.40
N GLN A 49 -2.84 8.97 -7.54
CA GLN A 49 -2.14 9.13 -8.82
C GLN A 49 -1.14 10.29 -8.81
N VAL A 50 -1.51 11.42 -8.20
CA VAL A 50 -0.58 12.55 -8.03
C VAL A 50 0.60 12.15 -7.17
N ALA A 51 0.37 11.46 -6.06
CA ALA A 51 1.43 11.00 -5.19
C ALA A 51 2.38 10.00 -5.87
N GLN A 52 1.85 9.05 -6.65
CA GLN A 52 2.67 8.13 -7.43
C GLN A 52 3.54 8.88 -8.45
N ARG A 53 2.96 9.84 -9.17
CA ARG A 53 3.70 10.65 -10.15
C ARG A 53 4.85 11.42 -9.51
N LEU A 54 4.58 12.10 -8.39
CA LEU A 54 5.60 12.82 -7.63
C LEU A 54 6.68 11.87 -7.09
N GLY A 55 6.29 10.67 -6.65
CA GLY A 55 7.22 9.62 -6.24
C GLY A 55 8.19 9.24 -7.37
N LYS A 56 7.67 8.99 -8.57
CA LYS A 56 8.47 8.66 -9.76
C LYS A 56 9.40 9.79 -10.17
N GLU A 57 8.93 11.03 -10.10
CA GLU A 57 9.70 12.19 -10.56
C GLU A 57 10.76 12.67 -9.57
N LYS A 58 10.55 12.47 -8.25
CA LYS A 58 11.36 13.13 -7.22
C LYS A 58 12.07 12.21 -6.24
N TRP A 59 11.53 11.03 -5.95
CA TRP A 59 11.94 10.28 -4.75
C TRP A 59 12.47 8.88 -5.01
N TYR A 60 12.01 8.21 -6.08
CA TYR A 60 12.44 6.86 -6.37
C TYR A 60 13.19 6.79 -7.70
N ARG A 61 14.45 6.34 -7.64
CA ARG A 61 15.24 6.02 -8.83
C ARG A 61 14.67 4.80 -9.54
N ASP A 62 14.23 3.81 -8.76
CA ASP A 62 13.62 2.56 -9.20
C ASP A 62 12.56 2.13 -8.17
N PHE A 63 11.43 1.59 -8.61
CA PHE A 63 10.41 0.98 -7.74
C PHE A 63 9.67 -0.14 -8.48
N THR A 64 9.04 -1.03 -7.73
CA THR A 64 8.19 -2.11 -8.28
C THR A 64 6.88 -2.17 -7.50
N VAL A 65 5.81 -2.54 -8.19
CA VAL A 65 4.49 -2.77 -7.60
C VAL A 65 4.05 -4.17 -8.01
N GLU A 66 3.71 -4.98 -7.03
CA GLU A 66 3.24 -6.36 -7.22
C GLU A 66 1.84 -6.49 -6.63
N ILE A 67 0.97 -7.23 -7.33
CA ILE A 67 -0.36 -7.59 -6.83
C ILE A 67 -0.36 -9.10 -6.64
N CYS A 68 -0.49 -9.52 -5.38
CA CYS A 68 -0.35 -10.91 -4.98
C CYS A 68 -1.62 -11.40 -4.29
N THR A 69 -1.98 -12.66 -4.52
CA THR A 69 -3.02 -13.35 -3.75
C THR A 69 -2.40 -14.00 -2.53
N VAL A 70 -2.99 -13.76 -1.35
CA VAL A 70 -2.59 -14.45 -0.13
C VAL A 70 -3.32 -15.80 -0.08
N GLU A 71 -2.63 -16.86 -0.48
CA GLU A 71 -3.19 -18.22 -0.50
C GLU A 71 -3.33 -18.82 0.90
N ARG A 72 -2.43 -18.45 1.82
CA ARG A 72 -2.41 -18.92 3.21
C ARG A 72 -1.85 -17.83 4.12
N ALA A 73 -2.45 -17.64 5.29
CA ALA A 73 -1.95 -16.76 6.33
C ALA A 73 -2.05 -17.45 7.69
N TYR A 74 -0.96 -17.40 8.45
CA TYR A 74 -0.90 -17.91 9.82
C TYR A 74 -0.51 -16.76 10.74
N SER A 75 -1.13 -16.69 11.90
CA SER A 75 -0.73 -15.75 12.96
C SER A 75 -0.56 -16.53 14.25
N ASN A 76 0.55 -16.28 14.94
CA ASN A 76 0.74 -16.72 16.31
C ASN A 76 0.64 -15.48 17.20
N GLN A 77 -0.47 -15.32 17.90
CA GLN A 77 -0.61 -14.26 18.90
C GLN A 77 0.00 -14.75 20.22
N ASN A 78 1.32 -14.90 20.25
CA ASN A 78 2.04 -15.02 21.51
C ASN A 78 2.59 -13.63 21.84
N SER A 79 1.83 -12.90 22.65
CA SER A 79 2.32 -11.70 23.32
C SER A 79 3.41 -12.13 24.30
N LEU A 80 4.65 -11.68 24.09
CA LEU A 80 5.65 -11.63 25.15
C LEU A 80 5.35 -10.47 26.10
#